data_AF-A0A522VLX2-F1
#
_entry.id   AF-A0A522VLX2-F1
#
_cell.length_a   1.000
_cell.length_b   1.000
_cell.length_c   1.000
_cell.angle_alpha   90.00
_cell.angle_beta   90.00
_cell.angle_gamma   90.00
#
_symmetry.space_group_name_H-M   'P 1'
#
loop_
_entity.id
_entity.type
_entity.pdbx_description
1 polymer ?
#
loop_
_entity_poly.entity_id
_entity_poly.type
_entity_poly.pdbx_seq_one_letter_code
_entity_poly.pdbx_strand_id
1 'polypeptide(L)'
;MKSKNLFFPACFAAALLLTGKADAGVAKLQYQRAVQDAAVADAAEIADNLDAVTADNAALVWNEDKTLIKVITWKSRRSYENYLLPYTQTSSSEANVVWVTLAPRIQEFCRDYMRAHPHASRAALEHRLKQRLGLHPDWSYDVFVELWVSPDDIFRPCVDPSPADTSCDLNFGAELPQVKNIQDYHGFYQNLYYGSFRAAPGVPWTGLGYTYDWGNHRGEQGASEFILSPSSPYQIDAATPTAEYCAP
;
A
#
# COMPACT_ATOMS: atom_id res chain seq x y z
N MET A 1 61.43 -46.06 4.40
CA MET A 1 60.14 -46.01 3.68
C MET A 1 59.09 -46.82 4.43
N LYS A 2 58.32 -46.19 5.32
CA LYS A 2 57.00 -46.68 5.80
C LYS A 2 56.16 -45.43 6.07
N SER A 3 55.19 -45.18 5.18
CA SER A 3 54.29 -44.03 5.22
C SER A 3 53.31 -44.15 6.39
N LYS A 4 53.18 -43.10 7.19
CA LYS A 4 52.14 -42.93 8.21
C LYS A 4 50.91 -42.32 7.55
N ASN A 5 49.83 -43.09 7.42
CA ASN A 5 48.53 -42.55 7.01
C ASN A 5 47.84 -41.94 8.24
N LEU A 6 47.79 -40.62 8.26
CA LEU A 6 47.04 -39.84 9.24
C LEU A 6 45.63 -39.61 8.67
N PHE A 7 44.64 -40.32 9.20
CA PHE A 7 43.22 -40.09 8.89
C PHE A 7 42.75 -38.87 9.68
N PHE A 8 42.49 -37.75 9.00
CA PHE A 8 41.76 -36.61 9.56
C PHE A 8 40.26 -36.85 9.36
N PRO A 9 39.41 -36.81 10.41
CA PRO A 9 37.98 -36.81 10.23
C PRO A 9 37.56 -35.43 9.71
N ALA A 10 36.95 -35.41 8.52
CA ALA A 10 36.31 -34.21 7.99
C ALA A 10 35.05 -33.92 8.82
N CYS A 11 35.13 -32.92 9.71
CA CYS A 11 33.96 -32.29 10.30
C CYS A 11 33.21 -31.54 9.18
N PHE A 12 32.19 -32.17 8.60
CA PHE A 12 31.16 -31.45 7.86
C PHE A 12 30.37 -30.58 8.84
N ALA A 13 30.70 -29.29 8.92
CA ALA A 13 29.85 -28.31 9.57
C ALA A 13 28.57 -28.17 8.74
N ALA A 14 27.47 -28.73 9.22
CA ALA A 14 26.13 -28.43 8.72
C ALA A 14 25.84 -26.95 9.03
N ALA A 15 26.00 -26.07 8.04
CA ALA A 15 25.54 -24.70 8.13
C ALA A 15 24.00 -24.72 8.18
N LEU A 16 23.46 -24.52 9.38
CA LEU A 16 22.04 -24.48 9.67
C LEU A 16 21.34 -23.38 8.86
N LEU A 17 20.23 -23.75 8.21
CA LEU A 17 19.21 -22.90 7.58
C LEU A 17 18.48 -21.98 8.59
N LEU A 18 19.21 -21.16 9.34
CA LEU A 18 18.65 -20.26 10.37
C LEU A 18 18.22 -18.89 9.83
N THR A 19 18.57 -18.55 8.59
CA THR A 19 18.37 -17.20 8.05
C THR A 19 16.90 -16.85 7.79
N GLY A 20 16.10 -17.79 7.25
CA GLY A 20 14.70 -17.49 6.85
C GLY A 20 13.72 -17.24 8.00
N LYS A 21 13.93 -17.85 9.18
CA LYS A 21 13.05 -17.61 10.35
C LYS A 21 13.37 -16.30 11.07
N ALA A 22 14.64 -15.91 11.09
CA ALA A 22 15.05 -14.65 11.70
C ALA A 22 14.48 -13.45 10.92
N ASP A 23 14.50 -13.51 9.59
CA ASP A 23 14.00 -12.44 8.71
C ASP A 23 12.49 -12.23 8.84
N ALA A 24 11.72 -13.32 8.89
CA ALA A 24 10.26 -13.26 9.11
C ALA A 24 9.91 -12.69 10.50
N GLY A 25 10.72 -12.99 11.53
CA GLY A 25 10.55 -12.43 12.87
C GLY A 25 10.80 -10.92 12.91
N VAL A 26 11.81 -10.44 12.18
CA VAL A 26 12.14 -9.01 12.09
C VAL A 26 11.03 -8.25 11.37
N ALA A 27 10.55 -8.75 10.22
CA ALA A 27 9.46 -8.14 9.46
C ALA A 27 8.20 -7.96 10.31
N LYS A 28 7.82 -9.00 11.07
CA LYS A 28 6.65 -8.95 11.94
C LYS A 28 6.81 -7.92 13.06
N LEU A 29 8.01 -7.80 13.64
CA LEU A 29 8.28 -6.80 14.68
C LEU A 29 8.26 -5.37 14.13
N GLN A 30 8.84 -5.14 12.93
CA GLN A 30 8.77 -3.84 12.26
C GLN A 30 7.32 -3.44 11.98
N TYR A 31 6.53 -4.36 11.44
CA TYR A 31 5.12 -4.15 11.18
C TYR A 31 4.33 -3.83 12.45
N GLN A 32 4.54 -4.59 13.54
CA GLN A 32 3.87 -4.34 14.81
C GLN A 32 4.22 -2.97 15.40
N ARG A 33 5.47 -2.52 15.26
CA ARG A 33 5.87 -1.17 15.68
C ARG A 33 5.18 -0.10 14.86
N ALA A 34 5.14 -0.26 13.54
CA ALA A 34 4.42 0.66 12.66
C ALA A 34 2.93 0.76 13.02
N VAL A 35 2.27 -0.35 13.34
CA VAL A 35 0.86 -0.33 13.79
C VAL A 35 0.69 0.41 15.12
N GLN A 36 1.65 0.28 16.04
CA GLN A 36 1.61 0.99 17.33
C GLN A 36 1.86 2.49 17.17
N ASP A 37 2.79 2.84 16.30
CA ASP A 37 3.21 4.21 16.01
C ASP A 37 2.08 4.98 15.30
N ALA A 38 1.58 4.45 14.18
CA ALA A 38 0.49 5.04 13.41
C ALA A 38 -0.83 5.20 14.20
N ALA A 39 -0.97 4.56 15.36
CA ALA A 39 -2.18 4.68 16.20
C ALA A 39 -2.39 6.09 16.77
N VAL A 40 -1.36 6.95 16.71
CA VAL A 40 -1.41 8.35 17.12
C VAL A 40 -0.65 9.19 16.10
N ALA A 41 -1.37 9.90 15.23
CA ALA A 41 -0.75 10.83 14.28
C ALA A 41 -0.13 12.05 15.00
N ASP A 42 1.12 12.36 14.68
CA ASP A 42 1.88 13.50 15.23
C ASP A 42 2.04 14.63 14.20
N ALA A 43 2.22 15.86 14.69
CA ALA A 43 2.49 17.02 13.83
C ALA A 43 3.79 16.88 13.02
N ALA A 44 4.78 16.15 13.53
CA ALA A 44 6.03 15.87 12.84
C ALA A 44 5.88 14.86 11.68
N GLU A 45 4.76 14.13 11.63
CA GLU A 45 4.46 13.12 10.61
C GLU A 45 3.64 13.68 9.43
N ILE A 46 3.17 14.93 9.55
CA ILE A 46 2.44 15.61 8.48
C ILE A 46 3.35 15.76 7.26
N ALA A 47 2.94 15.13 6.16
CA ALA A 47 3.54 15.32 4.86
C ALA A 47 3.00 16.58 4.18
N ASP A 48 3.85 17.30 3.45
CA ASP A 48 3.51 18.52 2.69
C ASP A 48 3.62 18.33 1.16
N ASN A 49 3.87 17.09 0.73
CA ASN A 49 4.24 16.72 -0.64
C ASN A 49 3.40 15.54 -1.18
N LEU A 50 2.19 15.33 -0.66
CA LEU A 50 1.30 14.28 -1.15
C LEU A 50 0.88 14.56 -2.59
N ASP A 51 0.65 13.50 -3.37
CA ASP A 51 0.12 13.64 -4.72
C ASP A 51 -1.31 14.20 -4.64
N ALA A 52 -1.59 15.25 -5.41
CA ALA A 52 -2.90 15.90 -5.46
C ALA A 52 -3.70 15.49 -6.71
N VAL A 53 -5.00 15.28 -6.56
CA VAL A 53 -5.93 15.07 -7.67
C VAL A 53 -6.43 16.43 -8.15
N THR A 54 -5.64 17.09 -8.99
CA THR A 54 -5.95 18.39 -9.59
C THR A 54 -5.69 18.38 -11.08
N ALA A 55 -6.41 19.21 -11.83
CA ALA A 55 -6.28 19.27 -13.30
C ALA A 55 -4.87 19.72 -13.77
N ASP A 56 -4.12 20.44 -12.93
CA ASP A 56 -2.77 20.93 -13.19
C ASP A 56 -1.65 19.98 -12.75
N ASN A 57 -1.98 18.90 -12.01
CA ASN A 57 -1.00 17.87 -11.68
C ASN A 57 -0.63 17.05 -12.94
N ALA A 58 0.51 17.41 -13.55
CA ALA A 58 1.02 16.76 -14.75
C ALA A 58 1.45 15.29 -14.56
N ALA A 59 1.55 14.79 -13.32
CA ALA A 59 1.84 13.39 -13.05
C ALA A 59 0.60 12.48 -13.14
N LEU A 60 -0.61 13.05 -13.16
CA LEU A 60 -1.83 12.27 -13.33
C LEU A 60 -1.91 11.68 -14.74
N VAL A 61 -2.25 10.40 -14.80
CA VAL A 61 -2.55 9.71 -16.05
C VAL A 61 -4.06 9.82 -16.30
N TRP A 62 -4.43 10.57 -17.33
CA TRP A 62 -5.82 10.74 -17.77
C TRP A 62 -6.16 9.79 -18.92
N ASN A 63 -7.43 9.40 -19.02
CA ASN A 63 -7.95 8.72 -20.21
C ASN A 63 -8.03 9.70 -21.40
N GLU A 64 -8.36 9.18 -22.60
CA GLU A 64 -8.31 9.96 -23.85
C GLU A 64 -9.15 11.25 -23.84
N ASP A 65 -10.34 11.21 -23.23
CA ASP A 65 -11.27 12.35 -23.16
C ASP A 65 -11.08 13.22 -21.90
N LYS A 66 -10.10 12.90 -21.05
CA LYS A 66 -9.78 13.60 -19.79
C LYS A 66 -10.94 13.66 -18.79
N THR A 67 -11.76 12.62 -18.73
CA THR A 67 -12.84 12.49 -17.75
C THR A 67 -12.49 11.56 -16.60
N LEU A 68 -11.56 10.63 -16.80
CA LEU A 68 -11.14 9.64 -15.82
C LEU A 68 -9.64 9.70 -15.57
N ILE A 69 -9.25 9.47 -14.32
CA ILE A 69 -7.85 9.30 -13.91
C ILE A 69 -7.53 7.83 -13.69
N LYS A 70 -6.26 7.46 -13.88
CA LYS A 70 -5.78 6.11 -13.59
C LYS A 70 -5.35 6.01 -12.13
N VAL A 71 -5.95 5.06 -11.43
CA VAL A 71 -5.59 4.67 -10.07
C VAL A 71 -5.19 3.20 -10.06
N ILE A 72 -4.57 2.75 -8.97
CA ILE A 72 -4.06 1.40 -8.89
C ILE A 72 -4.24 0.79 -7.50
N THR A 73 -4.54 -0.51 -7.47
CA THR A 73 -4.56 -1.31 -6.23
C THR A 73 -3.80 -2.61 -6.44
N TRP A 74 -3.09 -3.07 -5.42
CA TRP A 74 -2.40 -4.37 -5.43
C TRP A 74 -3.27 -5.39 -4.70
N LYS A 75 -3.59 -6.52 -5.34
CA LYS A 75 -4.49 -7.55 -4.80
C LYS A 75 -3.90 -8.95 -5.02
N SER A 76 -4.37 -9.92 -4.23
CA SER A 76 -4.26 -11.32 -4.64
C SER A 76 -5.08 -11.54 -5.92
N ARG A 77 -4.65 -12.48 -6.77
CA ARG A 77 -5.42 -12.84 -7.97
C ARG A 77 -6.88 -13.21 -7.64
N ARG A 78 -7.06 -13.99 -6.57
CA ARG A 78 -8.38 -14.41 -6.08
C ARG A 78 -9.24 -13.21 -5.67
N SER A 79 -8.66 -12.21 -5.01
CA SER A 79 -9.41 -11.01 -4.61
C SER A 79 -9.84 -10.19 -5.83
N TYR A 80 -8.96 -10.01 -6.80
CA TYR A 80 -9.29 -9.35 -8.07
C TYR A 80 -10.43 -10.08 -8.80
N GLU A 81 -10.30 -11.38 -9.01
CA GLU A 81 -11.27 -12.19 -9.77
C GLU A 81 -12.66 -12.27 -9.11
N ASN A 82 -12.73 -12.19 -7.78
CA ASN A 82 -14.00 -12.28 -7.06
C ASN A 82 -14.66 -10.93 -6.74
N TYR A 83 -13.87 -9.86 -6.57
CA TYR A 83 -14.38 -8.60 -6.00
C TYR A 83 -14.19 -7.38 -6.90
N LEU A 84 -13.43 -7.48 -7.98
CA LEU A 84 -13.27 -6.38 -8.96
C LEU A 84 -13.69 -6.80 -10.37
N LEU A 85 -13.15 -7.90 -10.89
CA LEU A 85 -13.41 -8.33 -12.27
C LEU A 85 -14.91 -8.52 -12.61
N PRO A 86 -15.76 -9.08 -11.74
CA PRO A 86 -17.17 -9.30 -12.07
C PRO A 86 -18.05 -8.03 -12.03
N TYR A 87 -17.50 -6.90 -11.60
CA TYR A 87 -18.25 -5.68 -11.32
C TYR A 87 -17.70 -4.48 -12.10
N THR A 88 -18.53 -3.44 -12.23
CA THR A 88 -18.19 -2.16 -12.88
C THR A 88 -18.27 -0.99 -11.91
N GLN A 89 -18.42 -1.26 -10.62
CA GLN A 89 -18.47 -0.27 -9.55
C GLN A 89 -18.04 -0.87 -8.22
N THR A 90 -17.61 -0.02 -7.29
CA THR A 90 -17.25 -0.43 -5.92
C THR A 90 -18.46 -0.92 -5.13
N SER A 91 -18.21 -1.64 -4.03
CA SER A 91 -19.25 -2.07 -3.10
C SER A 91 -20.08 -0.88 -2.60
N SER A 92 -21.37 -1.08 -2.35
CA SER A 92 -22.20 -0.11 -1.63
C SER A 92 -21.95 -0.11 -0.12
N SER A 93 -21.19 -1.08 0.39
CA SER A 93 -20.86 -1.18 1.81
C SER A 93 -19.58 -0.43 2.14
N GLU A 94 -19.67 0.52 3.07
CA GLU A 94 -18.53 1.25 3.64
C GLU A 94 -17.49 0.33 4.31
N ALA A 95 -17.88 -0.90 4.70
CA ALA A 95 -16.95 -1.90 5.23
C ALA A 95 -16.08 -2.57 4.15
N ASN A 96 -16.40 -2.39 2.86
CA ASN A 96 -15.76 -3.05 1.72
C ASN A 96 -15.26 -2.05 0.67
N VAL A 97 -14.65 -0.96 1.14
CA VAL A 97 -14.08 0.08 0.27
C VAL A 97 -12.82 -0.40 -0.49
N VAL A 98 -12.53 0.25 -1.61
CA VAL A 98 -11.36 -0.04 -2.45
C VAL A 98 -10.29 1.02 -2.22
N TRP A 99 -9.19 0.61 -1.60
CA TRP A 99 -8.00 1.42 -1.38
C TRP A 99 -7.11 1.43 -2.63
N VAL A 100 -6.66 2.61 -3.02
CA VAL A 100 -5.88 2.86 -4.23
C VAL A 100 -4.76 3.89 -3.99
N THR A 101 -3.76 3.86 -4.85
CA THR A 101 -2.79 4.96 -5.05
C THR A 101 -2.94 5.51 -6.46
N LEU A 102 -2.37 6.67 -6.75
CA LEU A 102 -2.36 7.22 -8.12
C LEU A 102 -1.31 6.51 -8.98
N ALA A 103 -1.66 6.17 -10.22
CA ALA A 103 -0.68 5.72 -11.21
C ALA A 103 0.08 6.94 -11.77
N PRO A 104 1.38 6.80 -12.11
CA PRO A 104 2.19 5.57 -12.15
C PRO A 104 3.11 5.38 -10.93
N ARG A 105 2.90 6.09 -9.81
CA ARG A 105 3.86 6.22 -8.70
C ARG A 105 4.42 4.90 -8.17
N ILE A 106 3.56 3.91 -7.95
CA ILE A 106 4.01 2.62 -7.41
C ILE A 106 4.78 1.80 -8.45
N GLN A 107 4.52 2.00 -9.74
CA GLN A 107 5.29 1.41 -10.83
C GLN A 107 6.70 1.97 -10.86
N GLU A 108 6.81 3.30 -10.84
CA GLU A 108 8.08 4.02 -10.81
C GLU A 108 8.92 3.53 -9.63
N PHE A 109 8.32 3.52 -8.43
CA PHE A 109 8.96 3.00 -7.23
C PHE A 109 9.49 1.57 -7.39
N CYS A 110 8.67 0.64 -7.89
CA CYS A 110 9.08 -0.76 -7.93
C CYS A 110 10.06 -1.06 -9.08
N ARG A 111 9.97 -0.34 -10.19
CA ARG A 111 10.99 -0.40 -11.25
C ARG A 111 12.32 0.18 -10.79
N ASP A 112 12.30 1.28 -10.06
CA ASP A 112 13.51 1.88 -9.46
C ASP A 112 14.17 0.90 -8.49
N TYR A 113 13.37 0.24 -7.65
CA TYR A 113 13.86 -0.81 -6.77
C TYR A 113 14.53 -1.94 -7.55
N MET A 114 13.91 -2.44 -8.62
CA MET A 114 14.47 -3.51 -9.46
C MET A 114 15.74 -3.08 -10.21
N ARG A 115 15.82 -1.83 -10.67
CA ARG A 115 17.04 -1.27 -11.28
C ARG A 115 18.18 -1.17 -10.28
N ALA A 116 17.90 -0.74 -9.05
CA ALA A 116 18.88 -0.65 -7.97
C ALA A 116 19.28 -2.04 -7.42
N HIS A 117 18.41 -3.04 -7.56
CA HIS A 117 18.61 -4.40 -7.04
C HIS A 117 18.36 -5.44 -8.15
N PRO A 118 19.23 -5.54 -9.17
CA PRO A 118 19.01 -6.40 -10.35
C PRO A 118 18.96 -7.90 -10.02
N HIS A 119 19.34 -8.29 -8.81
CA HIS A 119 19.29 -9.67 -8.31
C HIS A 119 18.22 -9.88 -7.22
N ALA A 120 17.34 -8.90 -6.99
CA ALA A 120 16.23 -9.04 -6.06
C ALA A 120 15.33 -10.21 -6.48
N SER A 121 15.05 -11.10 -5.54
CA SER A 121 14.07 -12.16 -5.76
C SER A 121 12.66 -11.58 -5.83
N ARG A 122 11.72 -12.32 -6.41
CA ARG A 122 10.28 -11.97 -6.37
C ARG A 122 9.80 -11.73 -4.93
N ALA A 123 10.22 -12.57 -3.99
CA ALA A 123 9.85 -12.41 -2.58
C ALA A 123 10.41 -11.12 -1.97
N ALA A 124 11.62 -10.69 -2.35
CA ALA A 124 12.20 -9.43 -1.88
C ALA A 124 11.46 -8.22 -2.45
N LEU A 125 11.07 -8.25 -3.73
CA LEU A 125 10.23 -7.23 -4.35
C LEU A 125 8.85 -7.14 -3.67
N GLU A 126 8.16 -8.27 -3.53
CA GLU A 126 6.85 -8.34 -2.86
C GLU A 126 6.95 -7.83 -1.41
N HIS A 127 8.01 -8.19 -0.69
CA HIS A 127 8.26 -7.70 0.66
C HIS A 127 8.43 -6.18 0.70
N ARG A 128 9.23 -5.61 -0.22
CA ARG A 128 9.44 -4.17 -0.29
C ARG A 128 8.17 -3.40 -0.69
N LEU A 129 7.34 -3.97 -1.55
CA LEU A 129 6.02 -3.42 -1.90
C LEU A 129 5.08 -3.42 -0.69
N LYS A 130 5.04 -4.50 0.09
CA LYS A 130 4.25 -4.55 1.34
C LYS A 130 4.71 -3.50 2.34
N GLN A 131 6.02 -3.30 2.47
CA GLN A 131 6.60 -2.20 3.24
C GLN A 131 6.05 -0.86 2.77
N ARG A 132 6.28 -0.52 1.48
CA ARG A 132 5.92 0.78 0.91
C ARG A 132 4.44 1.12 1.08
N LEU A 133 3.58 0.12 0.97
CA LEU A 133 2.11 0.25 0.99
C LEU A 133 1.48 -0.01 2.37
N GLY A 134 2.27 -0.16 3.44
CA GLY A 134 1.69 -0.40 4.78
C GLY A 134 0.99 -1.74 4.95
N LEU A 135 1.27 -2.72 4.09
CA LEU A 135 0.56 -4.00 4.06
C LEU A 135 1.19 -5.02 5.00
N HIS A 136 0.36 -5.88 5.57
CA HIS A 136 0.80 -6.93 6.48
C HIS A 136 1.80 -7.89 5.78
N PRO A 137 2.92 -8.27 6.44
CA PRO A 137 3.96 -9.10 5.82
C PRO A 137 3.45 -10.47 5.35
N ASP A 138 2.49 -11.05 6.08
CA ASP A 138 1.92 -12.39 5.78
C ASP A 138 0.78 -12.39 4.75
N TRP A 139 0.31 -11.24 4.28
CA TRP A 139 -0.76 -11.18 3.28
C TRP A 139 -0.23 -11.47 1.87
N SER A 140 -1.05 -12.07 1.01
CA SER A 140 -0.66 -12.43 -0.36
C SER A 140 -1.20 -11.43 -1.38
N TYR A 141 -0.33 -11.00 -2.28
CA TYR A 141 -0.62 -10.05 -3.34
C TYR A 141 0.19 -10.41 -4.58
N ASP A 142 -0.47 -10.43 -5.74
CA ASP A 142 0.12 -11.01 -6.95
C ASP A 142 -0.18 -10.19 -8.21
N VAL A 143 -1.21 -9.35 -8.20
CA VAL A 143 -1.71 -8.63 -9.37
C VAL A 143 -1.93 -7.15 -9.01
N PHE A 144 -1.32 -6.28 -9.81
CA PHE A 144 -1.63 -4.86 -9.84
C PHE A 144 -2.81 -4.61 -10.77
N VAL A 145 -3.86 -3.98 -10.27
CA VAL A 145 -5.08 -3.69 -11.01
C VAL A 145 -5.16 -2.19 -11.21
N GLU A 146 -5.03 -1.76 -12.45
CA GLU A 146 -5.18 -0.37 -12.88
C GLU A 146 -6.65 -0.11 -13.24
N LEU A 147 -7.21 0.96 -12.68
CA LEU A 147 -8.60 1.33 -12.84
C LEU A 147 -8.70 2.78 -13.36
N TRP A 148 -9.59 3.00 -14.31
CA TRP A 148 -10.07 4.33 -14.68
C TRP A 148 -11.26 4.71 -13.80
N VAL A 149 -11.16 5.84 -13.10
CA VAL A 149 -12.18 6.33 -12.15
C VAL A 149 -12.40 7.83 -12.32
N SER A 150 -13.59 8.32 -11.94
CA SER A 150 -13.83 9.76 -11.88
C SER A 150 -13.02 10.39 -10.76
N PRO A 151 -12.41 11.57 -10.96
CA PRO A 151 -11.85 12.38 -9.87
C PRO A 151 -12.84 12.70 -8.75
N ASP A 152 -14.15 12.72 -9.04
CA ASP A 152 -15.20 12.98 -8.05
C ASP A 152 -15.55 11.75 -7.18
N ASP A 153 -15.00 10.58 -7.53
CA ASP A 153 -15.26 9.30 -6.86
C ASP A 153 -14.13 8.88 -5.92
N ILE A 154 -13.07 9.69 -5.81
CA ILE A 154 -11.90 9.41 -4.99
C ILE A 154 -11.81 10.43 -3.84
N PHE A 155 -11.41 9.96 -2.66
CA PHE A 155 -11.17 10.82 -1.51
C PHE A 155 -9.94 10.38 -0.72
N ARG A 156 -9.35 11.31 0.02
CA ARG A 156 -8.22 11.04 0.91
C ARG A 156 -8.72 10.53 2.26
N PRO A 157 -8.19 9.44 2.82
CA PRO A 157 -8.66 8.90 4.10
C PRO A 157 -8.00 9.63 5.28
N CYS A 158 -8.25 10.94 5.41
CA CYS A 158 -7.83 11.75 6.54
C CYS A 158 -8.96 12.69 7.01
N VAL A 159 -8.73 13.46 8.07
CA VAL A 159 -9.79 14.31 8.67
C VAL A 159 -10.34 15.37 7.70
N ASP A 160 -9.53 15.80 6.72
CA ASP A 160 -9.99 16.49 5.51
C ASP A 160 -9.89 15.52 4.31
N PRO A 161 -11.01 15.04 3.76
CA PRO A 161 -10.99 14.05 2.70
C PRO A 161 -10.68 14.62 1.30
N SER A 162 -10.33 15.90 1.18
CA SER A 162 -9.98 16.53 -0.10
C SER A 162 -8.86 15.74 -0.82
N PRO A 163 -9.13 15.20 -2.02
CA PRO A 163 -8.08 14.55 -2.81
C PRO A 163 -7.16 15.57 -3.50
N ALA A 164 -7.54 16.85 -3.52
CA ALA A 164 -6.77 17.94 -4.14
C ALA A 164 -5.63 18.45 -3.24
N ASP A 165 -5.64 18.09 -1.96
CA ASP A 165 -4.68 18.61 -0.99
C ASP A 165 -3.38 17.80 -1.00
N THR A 166 -2.26 18.46 -0.71
CA THR A 166 -0.93 17.85 -0.63
C THR A 166 -0.50 17.52 0.81
N SER A 167 -1.39 17.72 1.78
CA SER A 167 -1.20 17.47 3.21
C SER A 167 -2.53 17.13 3.88
N CYS A 168 -2.50 16.57 5.09
CA CYS A 168 -3.68 16.38 5.93
C CYS A 168 -3.54 17.11 7.26
N ASP A 169 -4.66 17.55 7.81
CA ASP A 169 -4.74 18.06 9.18
C ASP A 169 -4.76 16.92 10.21
N LEU A 170 -4.47 17.25 11.47
CA LEU A 170 -4.58 16.31 12.60
C LEU A 170 -5.98 16.21 13.18
N ASN A 171 -6.81 17.23 12.97
CA ASN A 171 -8.12 17.34 13.58
C ASN A 171 -9.15 17.73 12.54
N PHE A 172 -10.39 17.25 12.71
CA PHE A 172 -11.52 17.74 11.94
C PHE A 172 -11.67 19.26 12.09
N GLY A 173 -12.01 19.91 10.97
CA GLY A 173 -12.39 21.31 10.96
C GLY A 173 -13.69 21.59 11.74
N ALA A 174 -14.10 22.85 11.75
CA ALA A 174 -15.34 23.26 12.41
C ALA A 174 -16.59 22.66 11.76
N GLU A 175 -16.53 22.38 10.46
CA GLU A 175 -17.58 21.71 9.70
C GLU A 175 -17.12 20.28 9.37
N LEU A 176 -18.03 19.32 9.52
CA LEU A 176 -17.73 17.93 9.16
C LEU A 176 -17.76 17.78 7.64
N PRO A 177 -16.71 17.18 7.05
CA PRO A 177 -16.64 17.03 5.60
C PRO A 177 -17.69 16.05 5.10
N GLN A 178 -18.00 16.16 3.81
CA GLN A 178 -18.90 15.25 3.10
C GLN A 178 -18.11 14.48 2.07
N VAL A 179 -18.38 13.17 1.98
CA VAL A 179 -17.81 12.29 0.95
C VAL A 179 -18.94 11.60 0.24
N LYS A 180 -18.83 11.49 -1.09
CA LYS A 180 -19.85 10.87 -1.93
C LYS A 180 -20.19 9.47 -1.41
N ASN A 181 -21.48 9.19 -1.27
CA ASN A 181 -22.01 7.90 -0.82
C ASN A 181 -21.52 7.44 0.57
N ILE A 182 -21.03 8.35 1.41
CA ILE A 182 -20.75 8.13 2.84
C ILE A 182 -21.66 9.06 3.62
N GLN A 183 -22.54 8.51 4.46
CA GLN A 183 -23.56 9.31 5.16
C GLN A 183 -22.97 10.11 6.33
N ASP A 184 -22.03 9.50 7.04
CA ASP A 184 -21.35 10.08 8.21
C ASP A 184 -19.86 9.82 8.06
N TYR A 185 -19.13 10.79 7.50
CA TYR A 185 -17.70 10.64 7.30
C TYR A 185 -16.93 10.55 8.62
N HIS A 186 -17.39 11.25 9.67
CA HIS A 186 -16.75 11.19 10.97
C HIS A 186 -16.90 9.78 11.58
N GLY A 187 -18.10 9.19 11.51
CA GLY A 187 -18.34 7.80 11.90
C GLY A 187 -17.54 6.81 11.05
N PHE A 188 -17.48 7.02 9.72
CA PHE A 188 -16.65 6.23 8.82
C PHE A 188 -15.16 6.27 9.21
N TYR A 189 -14.61 7.46 9.47
CA TYR A 189 -13.23 7.66 9.91
C TYR A 189 -12.95 6.98 11.25
N GLN A 190 -13.86 7.09 12.22
CA GLN A 190 -13.75 6.37 13.48
C GLN A 190 -13.75 4.85 13.27
N ASN A 191 -14.60 4.33 12.38
CA ASN A 191 -14.62 2.92 12.05
C ASN A 191 -13.31 2.46 11.39
N LEU A 192 -12.71 3.29 10.52
CA LEU A 192 -11.37 3.03 9.97
C LEU A 192 -10.32 2.97 11.08
N TYR A 193 -10.33 3.90 12.04
CA TYR A 193 -9.43 3.89 13.19
C TYR A 193 -9.56 2.59 14.01
N TYR A 194 -10.80 2.25 14.40
CA TYR A 194 -11.05 1.04 15.17
C TYR A 194 -10.68 -0.23 14.40
N GLY A 195 -11.00 -0.30 13.11
CA GLY A 195 -10.63 -1.41 12.23
C GLY A 195 -9.11 -1.54 12.09
N SER A 196 -8.39 -0.43 12.06
CA SER A 196 -6.93 -0.40 11.87
C SER A 196 -6.16 -0.76 13.14
N PHE A 197 -6.63 -0.36 14.32
CA PHE A 197 -5.84 -0.47 15.55
C PHE A 197 -6.44 -1.31 16.67
N ARG A 198 -7.72 -1.68 16.57
CA ARG A 198 -8.42 -2.46 17.60
C ARG A 198 -8.87 -3.83 17.10
N ALA A 199 -8.89 -4.07 15.79
CA ALA A 199 -9.05 -5.39 15.22
C ALA A 199 -7.69 -6.04 14.91
N ALA A 200 -7.54 -7.33 15.18
CA ALA A 200 -6.35 -8.08 14.76
C ALA A 200 -6.44 -8.43 13.25
N PRO A 201 -5.33 -8.37 12.48
CA PRO A 201 -3.94 -8.17 12.91
C PRO A 201 -3.50 -6.70 13.07
N GLY A 202 -4.40 -5.74 12.81
CA GLY A 202 -4.11 -4.31 12.72
C GLY A 202 -3.44 -3.93 11.40
N VAL A 203 -3.56 -2.66 11.00
CA VAL A 203 -2.85 -2.05 9.86
C VAL A 203 -2.33 -0.66 10.25
N PRO A 204 -1.13 -0.26 9.81
CA PRO A 204 -0.56 1.04 10.14
C PRO A 204 -1.16 2.14 9.24
N TRP A 205 -2.47 2.36 9.36
CA TRP A 205 -3.15 3.45 8.66
C TRP A 205 -2.82 4.79 9.32
N THR A 206 -2.22 5.72 8.60
CA THR A 206 -1.68 6.95 9.18
C THR A 206 -2.75 7.96 9.57
N GLY A 207 -3.90 7.94 8.89
CA GLY A 207 -4.86 9.05 8.93
C GLY A 207 -4.30 10.36 8.36
N LEU A 208 -3.13 10.32 7.71
CA LEU A 208 -2.42 11.49 7.15
C LEU A 208 -2.32 11.44 5.62
N GLY A 209 -3.14 10.61 4.97
CA GLY A 209 -3.25 10.59 3.51
C GLY A 209 -2.12 9.89 2.77
N TYR A 210 -1.27 9.14 3.48
CA TYR A 210 -0.24 8.28 2.91
C TYR A 210 -0.13 6.93 3.63
N THR A 211 0.36 5.91 2.94
CA THR A 211 0.60 4.58 3.54
C THR A 211 1.83 4.60 4.45
N TYR A 212 1.83 3.90 5.58
CA TYR A 212 3.02 3.81 6.44
C TYR A 212 4.07 2.83 5.85
N ASP A 213 5.24 3.34 5.48
CA ASP A 213 6.39 2.57 4.98
C ASP A 213 7.22 1.98 6.12
N TRP A 214 6.77 0.83 6.63
CA TRP A 214 7.42 0.16 7.77
C TRP A 214 8.80 -0.46 7.44
N GLY A 215 9.26 -0.35 6.20
CA GLY A 215 10.59 -0.74 5.76
C GLY A 215 11.60 0.40 5.63
N ASN A 216 11.16 1.66 5.75
CA ASN A 216 12.02 2.82 5.54
C ASN A 216 12.59 3.36 6.88
N HIS A 217 13.91 3.30 7.03
CA HIS A 217 14.58 3.76 8.24
C HIS A 217 14.75 5.28 8.33
N ARG A 218 14.43 6.02 7.26
CA ARG A 218 14.61 7.49 7.21
C ARG A 218 13.32 8.26 7.49
N GLY A 219 12.19 7.58 7.57
CA GLY A 219 10.87 8.15 7.75
C GLY A 219 9.80 7.18 7.27
N GLU A 220 8.61 7.30 7.82
CA GLU A 220 7.49 6.38 7.58
C GLU A 220 6.66 6.70 6.34
N GLN A 221 6.94 7.81 5.64
CA GLN A 221 6.10 8.21 4.51
C GLN A 221 6.19 7.22 3.33
N GLY A 222 5.08 6.53 3.08
CA GLY A 222 4.85 5.65 1.92
C GLY A 222 4.27 6.39 0.71
N ALA A 223 3.34 5.74 0.02
CA ALA A 223 2.66 6.31 -1.15
C ALA A 223 1.45 7.15 -0.72
N SER A 224 1.11 8.17 -1.50
CA SER A 224 -0.17 8.89 -1.35
C SER A 224 -1.33 7.90 -1.43
N GLU A 225 -2.20 7.91 -0.43
CA GLU A 225 -3.25 6.92 -0.23
C GLU A 225 -4.63 7.54 -0.43
N PHE A 226 -5.50 6.78 -1.08
CA PHE A 226 -6.86 7.18 -1.40
C PHE A 226 -7.84 6.03 -1.28
N ILE A 227 -9.11 6.36 -1.19
CA ILE A 227 -10.23 5.41 -1.22
C ILE A 227 -11.20 5.81 -2.33
N LEU A 228 -11.69 4.81 -3.06
CA LEU A 228 -12.83 4.99 -3.95
C LEU A 228 -14.13 4.96 -3.14
N SER A 229 -14.95 5.99 -3.31
CA SER A 229 -16.26 6.14 -2.66
C SER A 229 -17.15 4.91 -2.90
N PRO A 230 -18.02 4.51 -1.97
CA PRO A 230 -18.94 3.40 -2.17
C PRO A 230 -19.82 3.60 -3.42
N SER A 231 -20.21 2.50 -4.08
CA SER A 231 -21.04 2.53 -5.30
C SER A 231 -20.51 3.41 -6.44
N SER A 232 -19.19 3.62 -6.52
CA SER A 232 -18.57 4.44 -7.56
C SER A 232 -18.21 3.60 -8.78
N PRO A 233 -18.53 4.05 -10.00
CA PRO A 233 -18.14 3.36 -11.23
C PRO A 233 -16.61 3.29 -11.38
N TYR A 234 -16.13 2.21 -12.00
CA TYR A 234 -14.76 2.11 -12.49
C TYR A 234 -14.71 1.33 -13.79
N GLN A 235 -13.62 1.48 -14.53
CA GLN A 235 -13.27 0.61 -15.66
C GLN A 235 -11.91 -0.02 -15.40
N ILE A 236 -11.80 -1.34 -15.60
CA ILE A 236 -10.51 -2.02 -15.48
C ILE A 236 -9.72 -1.75 -16.75
N ASP A 237 -8.55 -1.11 -16.60
CA ASP A 237 -7.60 -0.90 -17.70
C ASP A 237 -6.76 -2.15 -17.91
N ALA A 238 -6.12 -2.60 -16.82
CA ALA A 238 -5.23 -3.75 -16.83
C ALA A 238 -5.18 -4.44 -15.47
N ALA A 239 -4.90 -5.74 -15.49
CA ALA A 239 -4.61 -6.54 -14.32
C ALA A 239 -3.29 -7.30 -14.54
N THR A 240 -2.19 -6.70 -14.10
CA THR A 240 -0.83 -7.09 -14.49
C THR A 240 -0.15 -7.86 -13.36
N PRO A 241 0.44 -9.03 -13.62
CA PRO A 241 1.24 -9.75 -12.63
C PRO A 241 2.36 -8.86 -12.05
N THR A 242 2.59 -8.95 -10.73
CA THR A 242 3.53 -8.08 -10.00
C THR A 242 4.92 -8.01 -10.63
N ALA A 243 5.47 -9.14 -11.06
CA ALA A 243 6.79 -9.20 -11.68
C ALA A 243 6.84 -8.49 -13.04
N GLU A 244 5.76 -8.54 -13.81
CA GLU A 244 5.67 -7.85 -15.11
C GLU A 244 5.46 -6.35 -14.90
N TYR A 245 4.58 -5.97 -13.97
CA TYR A 245 4.32 -4.57 -13.65
C TYR A 245 5.58 -3.81 -13.22
N CYS A 246 6.43 -4.48 -12.44
CA CYS A 246 7.66 -3.94 -11.88
C CYS A 246 8.93 -4.26 -12.70
N ALA A 247 8.79 -4.83 -13.90
CA ALA A 247 9.93 -5.07 -14.77
C ALA A 247 10.58 -3.72 -15.18
N PRO A 248 11.92 -3.60 -15.06
CA PRO A 248 12.65 -2.35 -15.32
C PRO A 248 12.64 -1.91 -16.78
#